data_AF-A0A968FSQ8-F1
#
_entry.id   AF-A0A968FSQ8-F1
#
_cell.length_a   1.000
_cell.length_b   1.000
_cell.length_c   1.000
_cell.angle_alpha   90.00
_cell.angle_beta   90.00
_cell.angle_gamma   90.00
#
_symmetry.space_group_name_H-M   'P 1'
#
loop_
_entity.id
_entity.type
_entity.pdbx_description
1 polymer ?
#
loop_
_entity_poly.entity_id
_entity_poly.type
_entity_poly.pdbx_seq_one_letter_code
_entity_poly.pdbx_strand_id
1 'polypeptide(L)'
;KTIRKNLGCTQMALSEVLDVGFRTYVRYEAGERDAPVSLLVKLAKLGNISLDRLLTTRLTEADLLVPDVSKPPRSQQKMQVLQGSLEEGRLMFKGIKDDFLVTTNKNEKKLLKQFRKLDRMTREKCLMDLDWMLNNKKLAAGAPGRKKVSRKTQKAKNAARLKKMAKSIRKTTLKG
;
A
#
# COMPACT_ATOMS: atom_id res chain seq x y z
N LYS A 1 -27.53 6.22 -32.74
CA LYS A 1 -28.48 7.18 -33.37
C LYS A 1 -28.31 8.62 -32.92
N THR A 2 -28.45 8.96 -31.64
CA THR A 2 -28.38 10.36 -31.15
C THR A 2 -27.01 10.99 -31.34
N ILE A 3 -25.93 10.27 -30.98
CA ILE A 3 -24.54 10.69 -31.23
C ILE A 3 -24.28 10.99 -32.72
N ARG A 4 -24.76 10.13 -33.61
CA ARG A 4 -24.63 10.32 -35.07
C ARG A 4 -25.31 11.62 -35.54
N LYS A 5 -26.52 11.88 -35.06
CA LYS A 5 -27.27 13.09 -35.42
C LYS A 5 -26.57 14.36 -34.91
N ASN A 6 -26.05 14.32 -33.69
CA ASN A 6 -25.33 15.44 -33.09
C ASN A 6 -24.04 15.80 -33.87
N LEU A 7 -23.33 14.78 -34.38
CA LEU A 7 -22.12 14.98 -35.20
C LEU A 7 -22.43 15.32 -36.67
N GLY A 8 -23.70 15.28 -37.10
CA GLY A 8 -24.08 15.49 -38.50
C GLY A 8 -23.54 14.43 -39.47
N CYS A 9 -23.07 13.28 -38.99
CA CYS A 9 -22.41 12.28 -39.82
C CYS A 9 -23.40 11.29 -40.48
N THR A 10 -23.02 10.78 -41.66
CA THR A 10 -23.71 9.66 -42.30
C THR A 10 -23.42 8.34 -41.56
N GLN A 11 -24.30 7.36 -41.72
CA GLN A 11 -24.08 6.01 -41.15
C GLN A 11 -22.82 5.35 -41.71
N MET A 12 -22.45 5.66 -42.96
CA MET A 12 -21.24 5.17 -43.61
C MET A 12 -19.98 5.75 -42.96
N ALA A 13 -19.89 7.07 -42.83
CA ALA A 13 -18.76 7.72 -42.18
C ALA A 13 -18.58 7.24 -40.74
N LEU A 14 -19.67 7.06 -40.00
CA LEU A 14 -19.59 6.58 -38.62
C LEU A 14 -19.16 5.11 -38.53
N SER A 15 -19.53 4.28 -39.51
CA SER A 15 -19.10 2.89 -39.60
C SER A 15 -17.60 2.76 -39.89
N GLU A 16 -17.05 3.64 -40.71
CA GLU A 16 -15.60 3.74 -40.99
C GLU A 16 -14.82 4.15 -39.74
N VAL A 17 -15.29 5.19 -39.03
CA VAL A 17 -14.65 5.67 -37.78
C VAL A 17 -14.64 4.59 -36.69
N LEU A 18 -15.70 3.78 -36.62
CA LEU A 18 -15.82 2.71 -35.63
C LEU A 18 -15.12 1.41 -36.06
N ASP A 19 -14.63 1.35 -37.30
CA ASP A 19 -14.02 0.18 -37.94
C ASP A 19 -14.97 -1.03 -37.96
N VAL A 20 -16.21 -0.79 -38.41
CA VAL A 20 -17.29 -1.77 -38.46
C VAL A 20 -17.94 -1.74 -39.83
N GLY A 21 -18.25 -2.91 -40.39
CA GLY A 21 -18.96 -2.97 -41.68
C GLY A 21 -20.29 -2.22 -41.64
N PHE A 22 -20.58 -1.45 -42.68
CA PHE A 22 -21.78 -0.60 -42.78
C PHE A 22 -23.08 -1.32 -42.42
N ARG A 23 -23.33 -2.50 -43.00
CA ARG A 23 -24.53 -3.32 -42.70
C ARG A 23 -24.62 -3.67 -41.21
N THR A 24 -23.50 -3.98 -40.58
CA THR A 24 -23.43 -4.32 -39.16
C THR A 24 -23.75 -3.10 -38.29
N TYR A 25 -23.23 -1.93 -38.65
CA TYR A 25 -23.55 -0.68 -37.96
C TYR A 25 -25.04 -0.32 -38.06
N VAL A 26 -25.65 -0.47 -39.24
CA VAL A 26 -27.08 -0.24 -39.44
C VAL A 26 -27.93 -1.15 -38.54
N ARG A 27 -27.55 -2.42 -38.41
CA ARG A 27 -28.23 -3.37 -37.51
C ARG A 27 -28.12 -2.99 -36.04
N TYR A 28 -26.97 -2.47 -35.61
CA TYR A 28 -26.81 -1.93 -34.25
C TYR A 28 -27.70 -0.71 -34.02
N GLU A 29 -27.82 0.21 -34.98
CA GLU A 29 -28.73 1.36 -34.84
C GLU A 29 -30.21 0.97 -34.86
N ALA A 30 -30.57 -0.09 -35.59
CA ALA A 30 -31.93 -0.63 -35.67
C ALA A 30 -32.32 -1.47 -34.43
N GLY A 31 -31.36 -1.89 -33.61
CA GLY A 31 -31.60 -2.79 -32.49
C GLY A 31 -31.80 -4.25 -32.90
N GLU A 32 -31.48 -4.61 -34.15
CA GLU A 32 -31.52 -6.00 -34.62
C GLU A 32 -30.41 -6.86 -34.00
N ARG A 33 -29.33 -6.22 -33.53
CA ARG A 33 -28.17 -6.89 -32.94
C ARG A 33 -27.58 -6.04 -31.82
N ASP A 34 -27.09 -6.69 -30.78
CA ASP A 34 -26.34 -6.02 -29.73
C ASP A 34 -24.90 -5.71 -30.17
N ALA A 35 -24.47 -4.49 -29.87
CA ALA A 35 -23.11 -4.04 -30.14
C ALA A 35 -22.12 -4.62 -29.12
N PRO A 36 -20.92 -5.05 -29.54
CA PRO A 36 -19.90 -5.49 -28.61
C PRO A 36 -19.43 -4.33 -27.72
N VAL A 37 -19.00 -4.65 -26.50
CA VAL A 37 -18.53 -3.66 -25.50
C VAL A 37 -17.41 -2.77 -26.05
N SER A 38 -16.51 -3.32 -26.87
CA SER A 38 -15.44 -2.56 -27.52
C SER A 38 -15.97 -1.41 -28.39
N LEU A 39 -17.08 -1.62 -29.07
CA LEU A 39 -17.73 -0.63 -29.93
C LEU A 39 -18.47 0.43 -29.11
N LEU A 40 -19.13 0.01 -28.02
CA LEU A 40 -19.78 0.92 -27.09
C LEU A 40 -18.77 1.90 -26.45
N VAL A 41 -17.58 1.41 -26.10
CA VAL A 41 -16.49 2.27 -25.62
C VAL A 41 -16.03 3.28 -26.68
N LYS A 42 -15.89 2.86 -27.95
CA LYS A 42 -15.54 3.78 -29.04
C LYS A 42 -16.62 4.85 -29.24
N LEU A 43 -17.90 4.46 -29.19
CA LEU A 43 -19.04 5.38 -29.29
C LEU A 43 -19.07 6.39 -28.13
N ALA A 44 -18.85 5.93 -26.89
CA ALA A 44 -18.81 6.79 -25.72
C ALA A 44 -17.71 7.85 -25.83
N LYS A 45 -16.51 7.44 -26.28
CA LYS A 45 -15.40 8.36 -26.55
C LYS A 45 -15.73 9.36 -27.65
N LEU A 46 -16.38 8.93 -28.73
CA LEU A 46 -16.77 9.80 -29.83
C LEU A 46 -17.81 10.84 -29.39
N GLY A 47 -18.75 10.43 -28.53
CA GLY A 47 -19.77 11.31 -27.95
C GLY A 47 -19.31 12.14 -26.75
N ASN A 48 -18.05 12.05 -26.33
CA ASN A 48 -17.52 12.69 -25.11
C ASN A 48 -18.39 12.45 -23.85
N ILE A 49 -19.00 11.28 -23.75
CA ILE A 49 -19.86 10.85 -22.64
C ILE A 49 -19.27 9.63 -21.93
N SER A 50 -19.65 9.42 -20.67
CA SER A 50 -19.28 8.21 -19.96
C SER A 50 -20.00 6.98 -20.55
N LEU A 51 -19.34 5.81 -20.49
CA LEU A 51 -19.98 4.56 -20.91
C LEU A 51 -21.21 4.24 -20.05
N ASP A 52 -21.15 4.56 -18.76
CA ASP A 52 -22.26 4.36 -17.84
C ASP A 52 -23.47 5.21 -18.24
N ARG A 53 -23.29 6.51 -18.53
CA ARG A 53 -24.37 7.38 -19.01
C ARG A 53 -24.92 6.91 -20.37
N LEU A 54 -24.06 6.43 -21.28
CA LEU A 54 -24.49 5.85 -22.56
C LEU A 54 -25.42 4.64 -22.38
N LEU A 55 -25.22 3.84 -21.33
CA LEU A 55 -25.97 2.60 -21.08
C LEU A 55 -27.18 2.79 -20.17
N THR A 56 -27.12 3.72 -19.22
CA THR A 56 -28.15 3.90 -18.18
C THR A 56 -29.19 4.95 -18.55
N THR A 57 -28.83 5.96 -19.36
CA THR A 57 -29.71 7.09 -19.66
C THR A 57 -30.12 7.14 -21.13
N ARG A 58 -31.36 7.56 -21.40
CA ARG A 58 -31.80 7.90 -22.75
C ARG A 58 -31.14 9.22 -23.15
N LEU A 59 -30.13 9.16 -24.00
CA LEU A 59 -29.39 10.32 -24.46
C LEU A 59 -30.29 11.27 -25.27
N THR A 60 -30.38 12.53 -24.88
CA THR A 60 -30.96 13.62 -25.69
C THR A 60 -29.86 14.43 -26.38
N GLU A 61 -30.23 15.27 -27.35
CA GLU A 61 -29.26 16.12 -28.07
C GLU A 61 -28.59 17.14 -27.14
N ALA A 62 -29.32 17.61 -26.11
CA ALA A 62 -28.79 18.51 -25.08
C ALA A 62 -27.78 17.82 -24.15
N ASP A 63 -27.95 16.52 -23.89
CA ASP A 63 -27.06 15.74 -23.03
C ASP A 63 -25.64 15.59 -23.61
N LEU A 64 -25.53 15.65 -24.94
CA LEU A 64 -24.27 15.55 -25.68
C LEU A 64 -23.47 16.85 -25.66
N LEU A 65 -24.10 17.99 -25.34
CA LEU A 65 -23.44 19.30 -25.19
C LEU A 65 -22.77 19.48 -23.84
N VAL A 66 -23.20 18.72 -22.82
CA VAL A 66 -22.61 18.72 -21.49
C VAL A 66 -21.69 17.51 -21.38
N PRO A 67 -20.38 17.66 -21.70
CA PRO A 67 -19.44 16.56 -21.59
C PRO A 67 -19.44 16.04 -20.14
N ASP A 68 -19.54 14.72 -19.97
CA ASP A 68 -19.32 14.01 -18.69
C ASP A 68 -17.88 14.09 -18.20
N VAL A 69 -17.08 14.97 -18.81
CA VAL A 69 -15.71 15.28 -18.41
C VAL A 69 -15.77 16.07 -17.10
N SER A 70 -16.19 15.39 -16.02
CA SER A 70 -15.30 15.32 -14.88
C SER A 70 -13.97 14.87 -15.47
N LYS A 71 -13.07 15.83 -15.73
CA LYS A 71 -11.66 15.48 -15.83
C LYS A 71 -11.45 14.64 -14.57
N PRO A 72 -11.07 13.33 -14.63
CA PRO A 72 -10.58 12.69 -13.42
C PRO A 72 -9.55 13.67 -12.87
N PRO A 73 -9.65 14.12 -11.61
CA PRO A 73 -8.94 15.30 -11.14
C PRO A 73 -7.51 15.18 -11.62
N ARG A 74 -7.15 16.01 -12.62
CA ARG A 74 -5.84 15.94 -13.29
C ARG A 74 -4.75 16.49 -12.38
N SER A 75 -5.04 16.59 -11.09
CA SER A 75 -4.07 16.71 -10.06
C SER A 75 -3.71 15.30 -9.60
N GLN A 76 -2.52 14.85 -9.98
CA GLN A 76 -1.62 14.39 -8.93
C GLN A 76 -1.51 15.57 -7.94
N GLN A 77 -2.51 15.75 -7.07
CA GLN A 77 -2.43 16.73 -6.01
C GLN A 77 -1.25 16.22 -5.20
N LYS A 78 -0.11 16.89 -5.34
CA LYS A 78 1.14 16.50 -4.68
C LYS A 78 0.77 16.31 -3.22
N MET A 79 0.78 15.06 -2.77
CA MET A 79 0.23 14.69 -1.46
C MET A 79 0.97 15.52 -0.42
N GLN A 80 0.26 16.47 0.19
CA GLN A 80 0.91 17.42 1.10
C GLN A 80 1.22 16.65 2.37
N VAL A 81 2.51 16.52 2.69
CA VAL A 81 2.94 16.02 4.00
C VAL A 81 2.56 17.09 5.01
N LEU A 82 1.66 16.77 5.94
CA LEU A 82 1.25 17.66 7.02
C LEU A 82 2.35 17.77 8.08
N GLN A 83 2.94 16.63 8.45
CA GLN A 83 3.87 16.55 9.56
C GLN A 83 4.71 15.27 9.46
N GLY A 84 5.94 15.33 9.96
CA GLY A 84 6.85 14.19 9.99
C GLY A 84 7.95 14.27 8.93
N SER A 85 9.17 13.94 9.34
CA SER A 85 10.34 13.82 8.45
C SER A 85 10.80 12.38 8.30
N LEU A 86 11.67 12.13 7.33
CA LEU A 86 12.31 10.81 7.16
C LEU A 86 13.19 10.45 8.36
N GLU A 87 13.68 11.45 9.11
CA GLU A 87 14.49 11.28 10.32
C GLU A 87 13.64 10.95 11.55
N GLU A 88 12.44 11.53 11.64
CA GLU A 88 11.47 11.23 12.70
C GLU A 88 10.80 9.86 12.50
N GLY A 89 10.88 9.29 11.29
CA GLY A 89 10.38 7.96 10.98
C GLY A 89 8.85 7.84 10.96
N ARG A 90 8.14 8.96 10.89
CA ARG A 90 6.67 9.03 10.79
C ARG A 90 6.31 10.07 9.71
N LEU A 91 5.32 9.77 8.88
CA LEU A 91 4.78 10.67 7.87
C LEU A 91 3.26 10.77 8.01
N MET A 92 2.76 12.00 8.00
CA MET A 92 1.33 12.33 8.01
C MET A 92 0.97 13.04 6.72
N PHE A 93 -0.10 12.61 6.04
CA PHE A 93 -0.55 13.25 4.80
C PHE A 93 -1.86 13.99 4.99
N LYS A 94 -2.00 15.13 4.31
CA LYS A 94 -3.22 15.93 4.32
C LYS A 94 -4.39 15.13 3.75
N GLY A 95 -5.43 14.95 4.57
CA GLY A 95 -6.65 14.22 4.21
C GLY A 95 -6.66 12.73 4.56
N ILE A 96 -5.54 12.17 5.04
CA ILE A 96 -5.46 10.80 5.54
C ILE A 96 -5.27 10.87 7.07
N LYS A 97 -6.17 10.23 7.82
CA LYS A 97 -6.12 10.22 9.30
C LYS A 97 -5.11 9.21 9.86
N ASP A 98 -4.49 8.42 8.99
CA ASP A 98 -3.57 7.36 9.38
C ASP A 98 -2.13 7.84 9.47
N ASP A 99 -1.42 7.33 10.48
CA ASP A 99 0.00 7.52 10.68
C ASP A 99 0.82 6.53 9.86
N PHE A 100 1.75 7.01 9.04
CA PHE A 100 2.64 6.13 8.28
C PHE A 100 4.03 6.07 8.92
N LEU A 101 4.37 4.93 9.53
CA LEU A 101 5.74 4.66 10.01
C LEU A 101 6.69 4.36 8.84
N VAL A 102 7.78 5.10 8.75
CA VAL A 102 8.81 5.03 7.69
C VAL A 102 10.20 4.93 8.34
N THR A 103 11.14 4.27 7.66
CA THR A 103 12.53 4.18 8.14
C THR A 103 13.47 4.04 6.95
N THR A 104 14.68 4.59 7.09
CA THR A 104 15.80 4.40 6.17
C THR A 104 16.66 3.19 6.54
N ASN A 105 16.58 2.73 7.79
CA ASN A 105 17.43 1.67 8.33
C ASN A 105 16.95 0.27 7.90
N LYS A 106 17.87 -0.56 7.41
CA LYS A 106 17.57 -1.92 6.94
C LYS A 106 17.00 -2.82 8.05
N ASN A 107 17.45 -2.64 9.29
CA ASN A 107 17.01 -3.45 10.43
C ASN A 107 15.59 -3.07 10.86
N GLU A 108 15.33 -1.78 11.03
CA GLU A 108 14.00 -1.26 11.34
C GLU A 108 13.00 -1.58 10.21
N LYS A 109 13.43 -1.58 8.95
CA LYS A 109 12.59 -1.98 7.82
C LYS A 109 12.10 -3.42 7.96
N LYS A 110 12.93 -4.35 8.47
CA LYS A 110 12.51 -5.74 8.73
C LYS A 110 11.47 -5.79 9.85
N LEU A 111 11.67 -5.01 10.91
CA LEU A 111 10.72 -4.89 12.03
C LEU A 111 9.38 -4.33 11.55
N LEU A 112 9.38 -3.21 10.82
CA LEU A 112 8.16 -2.61 10.26
C LEU A 112 7.43 -3.56 9.31
N LYS A 113 8.16 -4.37 8.51
CA LYS A 113 7.54 -5.40 7.68
C LYS A 113 6.81 -6.45 8.50
N GLN A 114 7.38 -6.89 9.62
CA GLN A 114 6.72 -7.84 10.51
C GLN A 114 5.50 -7.20 11.18
N PHE A 115 5.66 -5.98 11.69
CA PHE A 115 4.58 -5.22 12.32
C PHE A 115 3.38 -4.96 11.40
N ARG A 116 3.63 -4.68 10.11
CA ARG A 116 2.57 -4.49 9.10
C ARG A 116 1.80 -5.76 8.75
N LYS A 117 2.40 -6.95 8.97
CA LYS A 117 1.74 -8.25 8.76
C LYS A 117 0.85 -8.67 9.93
N LEU A 118 1.03 -8.04 11.10
CA LEU A 118 0.23 -8.34 12.29
C LEU A 118 -1.19 -7.78 12.13
N ASP A 119 -2.15 -8.51 12.70
CA ASP A 119 -3.55 -8.11 12.78
C ASP A 119 -3.71 -6.88 13.69
N ARG A 120 -4.79 -6.12 13.47
CA ARG A 120 -5.03 -4.85 14.17
C ARG A 120 -4.97 -4.99 15.68
N MET A 121 -5.64 -5.99 16.25
CA MET A 121 -5.67 -6.21 17.70
C MET A 121 -4.28 -6.53 18.26
N THR A 122 -3.52 -7.38 17.56
CA THR A 122 -2.16 -7.74 17.97
C THR A 122 -1.20 -6.56 17.86
N ARG A 123 -1.42 -5.69 16.87
CA ARG A 123 -0.64 -4.47 16.66
C ARG A 123 -0.84 -3.46 17.78
N GLU A 124 -2.09 -3.21 18.16
CA GLU A 124 -2.44 -2.32 19.27
C GLU A 124 -1.84 -2.83 20.59
N LYS A 125 -1.95 -4.15 20.86
CA LYS A 125 -1.31 -4.77 22.02
C LYS A 125 0.21 -4.57 22.03
N CYS A 126 0.89 -4.81 20.90
CA CYS A 126 2.33 -4.57 20.80
C CYS A 126 2.71 -3.11 21.10
N LEU A 127 1.92 -2.13 20.65
CA LEU A 127 2.18 -0.72 20.95
C LEU A 127 1.98 -0.42 22.44
N MET A 128 0.95 -0.98 23.08
CA MET A 128 0.71 -0.84 24.51
C MET A 128 1.84 -1.45 25.35
N ASP A 129 2.30 -2.65 24.98
CA ASP A 129 3.41 -3.32 25.67
C ASP A 129 4.71 -2.50 25.55
N LEU A 130 4.98 -1.92 24.37
CA LEU A 130 6.16 -1.07 24.14
C LEU A 130 6.08 0.25 24.90
N ASP A 131 4.92 0.92 24.91
CA ASP A 131 4.69 2.14 25.68
C ASP A 131 4.86 1.88 27.17
N TRP A 132 4.28 0.78 27.66
CA TRP A 132 4.46 0.33 29.04
C TRP A 132 5.94 0.08 29.36
N MET A 133 6.69 -0.59 28.48
CA MET A 133 8.14 -0.82 28.68
C MET A 133 8.96 0.47 28.69
N LEU A 134 8.59 1.45 27.87
CA LEU A 134 9.28 2.73 27.77
C LEU A 134 9.05 3.58 29.02
N ASN A 135 7.80 3.66 29.48
CA ASN A 135 7.40 4.40 30.66
C ASN A 135 7.88 3.73 31.96
N ASN A 136 7.97 2.40 31.97
CA ASN A 136 8.48 1.62 33.10
C ASN A 136 9.98 1.31 32.99
N LYS A 137 10.78 2.14 32.29
CA LYS A 137 12.24 1.97 32.15
C LYS A 137 13.01 1.85 33.48
N LYS A 138 12.43 2.25 34.63
CA LYS A 138 13.00 1.96 35.97
C LYS A 138 12.90 0.48 36.39
N LEU A 139 11.93 -0.27 35.88
CA LEU A 139 11.76 -1.72 36.12
C LEU A 139 12.42 -2.58 35.02
N ALA A 140 12.58 -2.04 33.80
CA ALA A 140 13.18 -2.75 32.67
C ALA A 140 14.72 -2.88 32.71
N ALA A 141 15.41 -2.26 33.68
CA ALA A 141 16.77 -2.69 34.05
C ALA A 141 16.79 -4.14 34.59
N GLY A 142 15.62 -4.73 34.85
CA GLY A 142 15.40 -6.13 35.21
C GLY A 142 14.66 -6.95 34.15
N ALA A 143 14.81 -6.69 32.84
CA ALA A 143 14.24 -7.57 31.83
C ALA A 143 14.83 -9.01 31.90
N PRO A 144 14.04 -10.07 31.67
CA PRO A 144 14.38 -11.46 31.97
C PRO A 144 15.32 -12.04 30.91
N GLY A 145 16.61 -11.73 31.02
CA GLY A 145 17.63 -12.11 30.02
C GLY A 145 18.82 -12.91 30.55
N ARG A 146 18.90 -13.22 31.85
CA ARG A 146 19.88 -14.19 32.39
C ARG A 146 19.21 -14.98 33.50
N LYS A 147 18.96 -16.28 33.29
CA LYS A 147 18.69 -17.20 34.40
C LYS A 147 19.80 -16.98 35.43
N LYS A 148 19.48 -16.45 36.61
CA LYS A 148 20.44 -16.29 37.71
C LYS A 148 21.02 -17.67 37.99
N VAL A 149 22.22 -17.95 37.48
CA VAL A 149 22.91 -19.21 37.74
C VAL A 149 23.12 -19.28 39.24
N SER A 150 22.63 -20.35 39.88
CA SER A 150 22.74 -20.53 41.33
C SER A 150 24.17 -20.24 41.80
N ARG A 151 24.32 -19.48 42.89
CA ARG A 151 25.63 -19.13 43.48
C ARG A 151 26.52 -20.35 43.66
N LYS A 152 25.92 -21.52 43.94
CA LYS A 152 26.63 -22.80 44.08
C LYS A 152 27.31 -23.22 42.77
N THR A 153 26.60 -23.16 41.65
CA THR A 153 27.11 -23.50 40.32
C THR A 153 28.17 -22.50 39.84
N GLN A 154 28.02 -21.21 40.16
CA GLN A 154 29.00 -20.18 39.81
C GLN A 154 30.30 -20.35 40.60
N LYS A 155 30.21 -20.65 41.92
CA LYS A 155 31.38 -20.95 42.75
C LYS A 155 32.14 -22.18 42.23
N ALA A 156 31.43 -23.24 41.84
CA ALA A 156 32.06 -24.44 41.28
C ALA A 156 32.82 -24.15 39.97
N LYS A 157 32.24 -23.36 39.06
CA LYS A 157 32.89 -22.96 37.80
C LYS A 157 34.15 -22.11 38.05
N ASN A 158 34.09 -21.17 38.99
CA ASN A 158 35.23 -20.34 39.35
C ASN A 158 36.36 -21.15 40.00
N ALA A 159 36.03 -22.10 40.90
CA ALA A 159 37.01 -22.98 41.52
C ALA A 159 37.72 -23.87 40.47
N ALA A 160 36.97 -24.43 39.51
CA ALA A 160 37.55 -25.20 38.41
C ALA A 160 38.49 -24.36 37.53
N ARG A 161 38.13 -23.09 37.28
CA ARG A 161 38.95 -22.15 36.51
C ARG A 161 40.24 -21.78 37.24
N LEU A 162 40.17 -21.51 38.55
CA LEU A 162 41.35 -21.28 39.40
C LEU A 162 42.28 -22.49 39.44
N LYS A 163 41.75 -23.71 39.57
CA LYS A 163 42.55 -24.94 39.51
C LYS A 163 43.27 -25.10 38.16
N LYS A 164 42.63 -24.75 37.04
CA LYS A 164 43.28 -24.76 35.72
C LYS A 164 44.39 -23.72 35.62
N MET A 165 44.16 -22.51 36.11
CA MET A 165 45.19 -21.47 36.14
C MET A 165 46.39 -21.86 37.02
N ALA A 166 46.14 -22.38 38.22
CA ALA A 166 47.20 -22.86 39.11
C ALA A 166 48.04 -23.98 38.46
N LYS A 167 47.40 -24.93 37.76
CA LYS A 167 48.11 -25.97 37.00
C LYS A 167 48.93 -25.39 35.84
N SER A 168 48.41 -24.37 35.14
CA SER A 168 49.17 -23.72 34.06
C SER A 168 50.38 -22.96 34.61
N ILE A 169 50.23 -22.24 35.72
CA ILE A 169 51.32 -21.52 36.39
C ILE A 169 52.38 -22.51 36.90
N ARG A 170 51.97 -23.64 37.50
CA ARG A 170 52.90 -24.69 37.94
C ARG A 170 53.66 -25.33 36.78
N LYS A 171 52.99 -25.49 35.63
CA LYS A 171 53.59 -26.04 34.41
C LYS A 171 54.59 -25.07 33.76
N THR A 172 54.39 -23.76 33.90
CA THR A 172 55.33 -22.74 33.42
C THR A 172 56.50 -22.50 34.38
N THR A 173 56.33 -22.68 35.68
CA THR A 173 57.40 -22.52 36.69
C THR A 173 58.31 -23.73 36.84
N LEU A 174 57.88 -24.95 36.48
CA LEU A 174 58.71 -26.18 36.47
C LEU A 174 59.50 -26.38 35.15
N LYS A 175 59.40 -25.46 34.20
CA LYS A 175 60.09 -25.50 32.90
C LYS A 175 61.11 -24.37 32.71
N GLY A 176 61.40 -23.62 33.77
CA GLY A 176 62.51 -22.66 33.85
C GLY A 176 63.64 -23.25 34.67
#